data_AF-A0A7S2SQX4-F1
#
_entry.id   AF-A0A7S2SQX4-F1
#
_cell.length_a   1.000
_cell.length_b   1.000
_cell.length_c   1.000
_cell.angle_alpha   90.00
_cell.angle_beta   90.00
_cell.angle_gamma   90.00
#
_symmetry.space_group_name_H-M   'P 1'
#
loop_
_entity.id
_entity.type
_entity.pdbx_description
1 polymer ?
#
loop_
_entity_poly.entity_id
_entity_poly.type
_entity_poly.pdbx_seq_one_letter_code
_entity_poly.pdbx_strand_id
1 'polypeptide(L)'
;ERHDDALKPPSQSAQKPQSPERGFLVMALWLLLFMVLPFAAVGLQAPPRGQCVLRGSSVSGGSRSSRSRALLSEVVGAPVARQRRVWHMINLTNGLELLKELLERGHSAEALHFCRLQSSHCEARDFEAVLRELDHNMLLRLAVGDAVVIHDCGSRGLVWPSPMELQVANAPATTGFDEELTGTVPRAVWWGLEWVRYVLRDIWHLEGEEASSEVWLRGCRVTDLFRNKAHRLPKSLRKRLRYYRGIAAAAGTKDVLLYGASRGTDLDGKKDVYYSMLLDFFDVELRTRSPTASYTEKPADESFHVLGSTYLEVLSELQKEQARLLPEDCRVFNPYAWATVGRSLGRSGSIASDPGPGPGP
;
A
#
# COMPACT_ATOMS: atom_id res chain seq x y z
N GLU A 1 3.53 46.29 -59.95
CA GLU A 1 2.16 46.30 -59.41
C GLU A 1 1.93 44.98 -58.69
N ARG A 2 1.46 45.03 -57.42
CA ARG A 2 0.60 44.03 -56.72
C ARG A 2 1.13 42.58 -56.58
N HIS A 3 1.00 41.85 -55.47
CA HIS A 3 0.28 41.96 -54.20
C HIS A 3 0.98 41.00 -53.21
N ASP A 4 1.41 41.50 -52.05
CA ASP A 4 1.79 40.68 -50.89
C ASP A 4 0.56 40.53 -49.98
N ASP A 5 0.00 39.32 -49.89
CA ASP A 5 -1.08 38.99 -48.95
C ASP A 5 -0.50 38.28 -47.72
N ALA A 6 -0.30 39.08 -46.67
CA ALA A 6 -0.01 38.62 -45.33
C ALA A 6 -1.29 38.15 -44.61
N LEU A 7 -1.35 36.88 -44.27
CA LEU A 7 -2.40 36.29 -43.42
C LEU A 7 -2.26 36.79 -41.98
N LYS A 8 -3.23 37.60 -41.56
CA LYS A 8 -3.41 38.13 -40.20
C LYS A 8 -4.26 37.12 -39.39
N PRO A 9 -3.84 36.66 -38.21
CA PRO A 9 -4.69 35.80 -37.38
C PRO A 9 -5.83 36.61 -36.71
N PRO A 10 -6.97 35.96 -36.42
CA PRO A 10 -8.16 36.65 -35.93
C PRO A 10 -8.00 37.15 -34.50
N SER A 11 -8.49 38.36 -34.28
CA SER A 11 -8.63 39.04 -32.99
C SER A 11 -9.48 38.22 -32.03
N GLN A 12 -8.88 37.81 -30.90
CA GLN A 12 -9.60 37.26 -29.76
C GLN A 12 -10.42 38.37 -29.09
N SER A 13 -11.72 38.14 -28.98
CA SER A 13 -12.65 38.98 -28.24
C SER A 13 -12.39 38.87 -26.73
N ALA A 14 -12.24 40.02 -26.09
CA ALA A 14 -12.06 40.14 -24.65
C ALA A 14 -13.29 39.60 -23.90
N GLN A 15 -13.14 38.48 -23.20
CA GLN A 15 -14.12 38.00 -22.22
C GLN A 15 -14.03 38.83 -20.94
N LYS A 16 -15.19 39.36 -20.53
CA LYS A 16 -15.41 40.16 -19.34
C LYS A 16 -15.22 39.29 -18.08
N PRO A 17 -14.47 39.73 -17.04
CA PRO A 17 -14.28 38.93 -15.84
C PRO A 17 -15.60 38.78 -15.06
N GLN A 18 -16.02 37.53 -14.84
CA GLN A 18 -17.10 37.22 -13.90
C GLN A 18 -16.57 37.33 -12.46
N SER A 19 -17.22 38.17 -11.66
CA SER A 19 -16.90 38.45 -10.26
C SER A 19 -17.15 37.23 -9.34
N PRO A 20 -16.24 36.91 -8.40
CA PRO A 20 -16.33 35.72 -7.53
C PRO A 20 -17.14 35.96 -6.25
N GLU A 21 -18.29 36.64 -6.32
CA GLU A 21 -19.00 37.08 -5.09
C GLU A 21 -20.10 36.13 -4.60
N ARG A 22 -20.43 35.06 -5.35
CA ARG A 22 -21.53 34.14 -4.94
C ARG A 22 -21.08 32.91 -4.14
N GLY A 23 -19.78 32.61 -4.09
CA GLY A 23 -19.26 31.43 -3.36
C GLY A 23 -19.07 31.65 -1.85
N PHE A 24 -18.77 32.88 -1.43
CA PHE A 24 -18.44 33.17 -0.03
C PHE A 24 -19.67 33.17 0.90
N LEU A 25 -20.84 33.57 0.39
CA LEU A 25 -22.05 33.65 1.22
C LEU A 25 -22.60 32.27 1.62
N VAL A 26 -22.46 31.28 0.74
CA VAL A 26 -22.95 29.90 0.98
C VAL A 26 -22.08 29.16 1.99
N MET A 27 -20.76 29.37 1.97
CA MET A 27 -19.82 28.82 2.96
C MET A 27 -20.01 29.45 4.35
N ALA A 28 -20.27 30.76 4.43
CA ALA A 28 -20.53 31.44 5.70
C ALA A 28 -21.85 30.99 6.35
N LEU A 29 -22.90 30.73 5.55
CA LEU A 29 -24.18 30.22 6.05
C LEU A 29 -24.06 28.78 6.60
N TRP A 30 -23.23 27.95 5.97
CA TRP A 30 -22.96 26.57 6.44
C TRP A 30 -22.19 26.53 7.76
N LEU A 31 -21.22 27.43 7.95
CA LEU A 31 -20.46 27.53 9.21
C LEU A 31 -21.32 28.04 10.38
N LEU A 32 -22.26 28.95 10.11
CA LEU A 32 -23.22 29.43 11.12
C LEU A 32 -24.25 28.37 11.50
N LEU A 33 -24.68 27.51 10.58
CA LEU A 33 -25.62 26.43 10.86
C LEU A 33 -25.02 25.33 11.75
N PHE A 34 -23.69 25.11 11.68
CA PHE A 34 -22.99 24.11 12.49
C PHE A 34 -22.62 24.58 13.90
N MET A 35 -22.54 25.89 14.14
CA MET A 35 -22.18 26.47 15.44
C MET A 35 -23.35 26.60 16.41
N VAL A 36 -24.60 26.41 15.97
CA VAL A 36 -25.81 26.72 16.76
C VAL A 36 -26.64 25.47 17.14
N LEU A 37 -26.17 24.26 16.86
CA LEU A 37 -26.83 23.05 17.37
C LEU A 37 -26.36 22.73 18.80
N PRO A 38 -27.23 22.85 19.82
CA PRO A 38 -26.85 22.51 21.19
C PRO A 38 -26.72 20.99 21.32
N PHE A 39 -25.61 20.56 21.89
CA PHE A 39 -25.43 19.22 22.46
C PHE A 39 -26.51 19.01 23.54
N ALA A 40 -27.62 18.38 23.17
CA ALA A 40 -28.56 17.84 24.15
C ALA A 40 -27.87 16.69 24.88
N ALA A 41 -27.66 16.90 26.18
CA ALA A 41 -27.01 16.00 27.09
C ALA A 41 -27.76 14.66 27.21
N VAL A 42 -27.15 13.59 26.72
CA VAL A 42 -27.51 12.22 27.11
C VAL A 42 -26.80 11.93 28.44
N GLY A 43 -27.56 12.00 29.53
CA GLY A 43 -27.09 11.67 30.86
C GLY A 43 -26.77 10.19 30.99
N LEU A 44 -25.47 9.87 31.07
CA LEU A 44 -24.99 8.56 31.51
C LEU A 44 -24.63 8.66 33.01
N GLN A 45 -25.44 8.02 33.84
CA GLN A 45 -25.17 7.78 35.25
C GLN A 45 -23.89 6.96 35.42
N ALA A 46 -22.94 7.48 36.20
CA ALA A 46 -21.76 6.76 36.62
C ALA A 46 -22.12 5.66 37.64
N PRO A 47 -21.53 4.45 37.55
CA PRO A 47 -21.71 3.42 38.56
C PRO A 47 -20.95 3.76 39.85
N PRO A 48 -21.38 3.22 41.01
CA PRO A 48 -20.82 3.56 42.31
C PRO A 48 -19.38 3.05 42.46
N ARG A 49 -18.53 3.91 43.02
CA ARG A 49 -17.14 3.59 43.40
C ARG A 49 -17.12 2.57 44.54
N GLY A 50 -16.87 1.31 44.21
CA GLY A 50 -16.44 0.30 45.18
C GLY A 50 -15.03 0.60 45.67
N GLN A 51 -14.88 0.83 46.97
CA GLN A 51 -13.59 0.94 47.64
C GLN A 51 -12.91 -0.43 47.66
N CYS A 52 -11.79 -0.57 46.93
CA CYS A 52 -10.90 -1.72 47.08
C CYS A 52 -9.74 -1.28 47.99
N VAL A 53 -9.83 -1.67 49.27
CA VAL A 53 -8.74 -1.54 50.23
C VAL A 53 -7.74 -2.65 49.93
N LEU A 54 -6.63 -2.32 49.26
CA LEU A 54 -5.46 -3.20 49.18
C LEU A 54 -4.38 -2.67 50.13
N ARG A 55 -4.19 -3.41 51.23
CA ARG A 55 -3.08 -3.31 52.17
C ARG A 55 -1.76 -3.33 51.40
N GLY A 56 -0.91 -2.36 51.71
CA GLY A 56 0.45 -2.29 51.22
C GLY A 56 1.32 -3.39 51.84
N SER A 57 1.93 -4.19 50.97
CA SER A 57 3.14 -4.94 51.29
C SER A 57 4.26 -4.33 50.44
N SER A 58 5.22 -3.70 51.10
CA SER A 58 6.43 -3.18 50.48
C SER A 58 7.24 -4.34 49.92
N VAL A 59 7.24 -4.50 48.60
CA VAL A 59 8.16 -5.40 47.89
C VAL A 59 9.13 -4.54 47.09
N SER A 60 10.41 -4.73 47.42
CA SER A 60 11.58 -4.09 46.86
C SER A 60 11.68 -4.23 45.34
N GLY A 61 12.25 -3.20 44.70
CA GLY A 61 12.33 -3.02 43.25
C GLY A 61 13.13 -4.10 42.51
N GLY A 62 12.44 -5.14 42.07
CA GLY A 62 12.89 -6.08 41.04
C GLY A 62 12.32 -5.73 39.67
N SER A 63 13.18 -5.68 38.66
CA SER A 63 12.91 -5.48 37.23
C SER A 63 11.57 -6.06 36.74
N ARG A 64 10.54 -5.21 36.63
CA ARG A 64 9.18 -5.58 36.20
C ARG A 64 9.06 -5.87 34.69
N SER A 65 10.09 -5.63 33.89
CA SER A 65 10.01 -5.76 32.43
C SER A 65 10.01 -7.22 31.93
N SER A 66 10.55 -8.17 32.70
CA SER A 66 10.78 -9.53 32.19
C SER A 66 9.61 -10.49 32.48
N ARG A 67 8.84 -10.26 33.55
CA ARG A 67 7.72 -11.16 33.94
C ARG A 67 6.47 -11.02 33.06
N SER A 68 6.15 -9.82 32.58
CA SER A 68 4.99 -9.62 31.70
C SER A 68 5.15 -10.28 30.33
N ARG A 69 6.38 -10.56 29.89
CA ARG A 69 6.65 -11.20 28.60
C ARG A 69 6.48 -12.72 28.67
N ALA A 70 6.85 -13.34 29.79
CA ALA A 70 6.72 -14.78 30.00
C ALA A 70 5.26 -15.24 30.19
N LEU A 71 4.43 -14.42 30.84
CA LEU A 71 3.00 -14.76 31.05
C LEU A 71 2.16 -14.65 29.77
N LEU A 72 2.57 -13.84 28.80
CA LEU A 72 1.90 -13.77 27.49
C LEU A 72 2.24 -14.98 26.60
N SER A 73 3.41 -15.60 26.77
CA SER A 73 3.79 -16.78 25.97
C SER A 73 3.17 -18.08 26.46
N GLU A 74 2.81 -18.19 27.75
CA GLU A 74 2.36 -19.45 28.35
C GLU A 74 0.84 -19.70 28.18
N VAL A 75 0.06 -18.64 27.91
CA VAL A 75 -1.40 -18.73 27.68
C VAL A 75 -1.76 -18.95 26.21
N VAL A 76 -0.82 -18.73 25.30
CA VAL A 76 -1.03 -18.92 23.86
C VAL A 76 -0.67 -20.35 23.52
N GLY A 77 -1.67 -21.23 23.48
CA GLY A 77 -1.52 -22.61 23.01
C GLY A 77 -0.82 -22.68 21.64
N ALA A 78 -0.37 -23.88 21.25
CA ALA A 78 0.35 -24.10 20.00
C ALA A 78 -0.30 -23.32 18.84
N PRO A 79 0.48 -22.56 18.04
CA PRO A 79 -0.06 -21.67 17.04
C PRO A 79 -0.91 -22.48 16.06
N VAL A 80 -2.23 -22.32 16.15
CA VAL A 80 -3.16 -22.89 15.17
C VAL A 80 -2.81 -22.26 13.84
N ALA A 81 -2.49 -23.08 12.84
CA ALA A 81 -2.20 -22.62 11.50
C ALA A 81 -3.40 -21.82 10.98
N ARG A 82 -3.29 -20.48 11.05
CA ARG A 82 -4.36 -19.58 10.65
C ARG A 82 -4.34 -19.49 9.12
N GLN A 83 -5.50 -19.73 8.53
CA GLN A 83 -5.73 -19.51 7.12
C GLN A 83 -5.59 -18.01 6.81
N ARG A 84 -4.65 -17.64 5.93
CA ARG A 84 -4.38 -16.24 5.60
C ARG A 84 -5.35 -15.78 4.53
N ARG A 85 -5.89 -14.57 4.64
CA ARG A 85 -6.72 -13.99 3.58
C ARG A 85 -5.90 -13.08 2.67
N VAL A 86 -6.35 -12.93 1.44
CA VAL A 86 -5.81 -11.96 0.48
C VAL A 86 -6.77 -10.78 0.37
N TRP A 87 -6.25 -9.58 0.56
CA TRP A 87 -6.98 -8.32 0.47
C TRP A 87 -6.55 -7.57 -0.77
N HIS A 88 -7.51 -7.21 -1.62
CA HIS A 88 -7.25 -6.48 -2.85
C HIS A 88 -7.55 -4.99 -2.62
N MET A 89 -6.53 -4.15 -2.80
CA MET A 89 -6.64 -2.70 -2.62
C MET A 89 -6.32 -2.01 -3.94
N ILE A 90 -7.24 -1.19 -4.42
CA ILE A 90 -7.10 -0.39 -5.64
C ILE A 90 -6.45 0.93 -5.27
N ASN A 91 -5.27 1.20 -5.82
CA ASN A 91 -4.64 2.50 -5.68
C ASN A 91 -5.43 3.53 -6.49
N LEU A 92 -5.89 4.60 -5.84
CA LEU A 92 -6.68 5.63 -6.52
C LEU A 92 -5.91 6.30 -7.65
N THR A 93 -6.64 6.74 -8.68
CA THR A 93 -6.17 7.18 -10.02
C THR A 93 -5.98 6.01 -10.98
N ASN A 94 -4.75 5.69 -11.36
CA ASN A 94 -4.47 4.75 -12.44
C ASN A 94 -4.89 3.30 -12.10
N GLY A 95 -4.87 2.91 -10.83
CA GLY A 95 -5.34 1.58 -10.40
C GLY A 95 -6.83 1.33 -10.66
N LEU A 96 -7.65 2.39 -10.83
CA LEU A 96 -9.09 2.26 -11.12
C LEU A 96 -9.36 1.55 -12.44
N GLU A 97 -8.40 1.54 -13.36
CA GLU A 97 -8.47 0.84 -14.65
C GLU A 97 -8.63 -0.67 -14.51
N LEU A 98 -8.22 -1.21 -13.36
CA LEU A 98 -8.28 -2.64 -13.06
C LEU A 98 -9.62 -3.06 -12.46
N LEU A 99 -10.49 -2.11 -12.07
CA LEU A 99 -11.77 -2.40 -11.41
C LEU A 99 -12.66 -3.33 -12.24
N LYS A 100 -12.93 -2.96 -13.49
CA LYS A 100 -13.82 -3.71 -14.37
C LYS A 100 -13.34 -5.16 -14.53
N GLU A 101 -12.05 -5.32 -14.79
CA GLU A 101 -11.47 -6.64 -15.03
C GLU A 101 -11.46 -7.50 -13.76
N LEU A 102 -11.17 -6.90 -12.59
CA LEU A 102 -11.25 -7.63 -11.32
C LEU A 102 -12.68 -8.10 -11.03
N LEU A 103 -13.69 -7.27 -11.30
CA LEU A 103 -15.10 -7.67 -11.17
C LEU A 103 -15.45 -8.80 -12.15
N GLU A 104 -15.03 -8.71 -13.42
CA GLU A 104 -15.26 -9.75 -14.44
C GLU A 104 -14.59 -11.09 -14.09
N ARG A 105 -13.47 -11.04 -13.35
CA ARG A 105 -12.77 -12.23 -12.84
C ARG A 105 -13.36 -12.79 -11.53
N GLY A 106 -14.46 -12.21 -11.06
CA GLY A 106 -15.24 -12.74 -9.93
C GLY A 106 -14.91 -12.14 -8.58
N HIS A 107 -14.11 -11.07 -8.50
CA HIS A 107 -14.03 -10.30 -7.27
C HIS A 107 -15.38 -9.60 -7.01
N SER A 108 -15.94 -9.77 -5.82
CA SER A 108 -17.10 -8.98 -5.41
C SER A 108 -16.68 -7.53 -5.16
N ALA A 109 -17.57 -6.57 -5.44
CA ALA A 109 -17.31 -5.16 -5.17
C ALA A 109 -16.95 -4.91 -3.69
N GLU A 110 -17.56 -5.66 -2.77
CA GLU A 110 -17.31 -5.56 -1.33
C GLU A 110 -15.94 -6.09 -0.89
N ALA A 111 -15.33 -6.98 -1.68
CA ALA A 111 -13.99 -7.50 -1.44
C ALA A 111 -12.88 -6.56 -1.97
N LEU A 112 -13.25 -5.53 -2.74
CA LEU A 112 -12.32 -4.53 -3.26
C LEU A 112 -12.29 -3.32 -2.33
N HIS A 113 -11.09 -2.96 -1.92
CA HIS A 113 -10.85 -1.79 -1.06
C HIS A 113 -10.08 -0.73 -1.83
N PHE A 114 -10.06 0.50 -1.34
CA PHE A 114 -9.35 1.61 -1.96
C PHE A 114 -8.25 2.13 -1.04
N CYS A 115 -7.12 2.48 -1.63
CA CYS A 115 -6.02 3.13 -0.93
C CYS A 115 -5.43 4.25 -1.80
N ARG A 116 -4.55 5.09 -1.23
CA ARG A 116 -3.92 6.18 -1.98
C ARG A 116 -2.43 6.26 -1.70
N LEU A 117 -1.64 5.52 -2.46
CA LEU A 117 -0.19 5.60 -2.46
C LEU A 117 0.30 6.45 -3.64
N GLN A 118 0.71 7.67 -3.35
CA GLN A 118 1.15 8.59 -4.40
C GLN A 118 2.61 8.33 -4.80
N SER A 119 2.83 8.09 -6.09
CA SER A 119 4.18 7.97 -6.68
C SER A 119 5.02 9.24 -6.50
N SER A 120 4.39 10.42 -6.50
CA SER A 120 5.05 11.72 -6.28
C SER A 120 5.73 11.82 -4.91
N HIS A 121 5.18 11.19 -3.87
CA HIS A 121 5.85 11.11 -2.57
C HIS A 121 7.15 10.30 -2.65
N CYS A 122 7.15 9.22 -3.43
CA CYS A 122 8.37 8.42 -3.66
C CYS A 122 9.40 9.21 -4.49
N GLU A 123 8.96 9.95 -5.50
CA GLU A 123 9.81 10.82 -6.33
C GLU A 123 10.49 11.92 -5.51
N ALA A 124 9.71 12.59 -4.67
CA ALA A 124 10.20 13.61 -3.75
C ALA A 124 11.01 13.03 -2.57
N ARG A 125 11.09 11.70 -2.44
CA ARG A 125 11.67 10.99 -1.28
C ARG A 125 11.03 11.42 0.05
N ASP A 126 9.75 11.78 -0.01
CA ASP A 126 8.87 12.05 1.13
C ASP A 126 8.25 10.74 1.63
N PHE A 127 9.12 9.93 2.19
CA PHE A 127 8.81 8.64 2.78
C PHE A 127 7.86 8.75 3.99
N GLU A 128 7.82 9.90 4.64
CA GLU A 128 6.92 10.16 5.75
C GLU A 128 5.48 10.28 5.25
N ALA A 129 5.26 11.02 4.16
CA ALA A 129 3.95 11.12 3.51
C ALA A 129 3.45 9.75 3.03
N VAL A 130 4.29 8.90 2.44
CA VAL A 130 3.93 7.52 2.05
C VAL A 130 3.34 6.75 3.24
N LEU A 131 3.97 6.83 4.41
CA LEU A 131 3.50 6.11 5.60
C LEU A 131 2.22 6.72 6.18
N ARG A 132 1.99 8.02 6.01
CA ARG A 132 0.76 8.68 6.49
C ARG A 132 -0.48 8.21 5.75
N GLU A 133 -0.34 7.97 4.45
CA GLU A 133 -1.42 7.49 3.56
C GLU A 133 -1.84 6.04 3.85
N LEU A 134 -1.07 5.28 4.62
CA LEU A 134 -1.48 3.94 5.05
C LEU A 134 -2.72 4.04 5.95
N ASP A 135 -3.84 3.50 5.47
CA ASP A 135 -5.08 3.48 6.21
C ASP A 135 -5.05 2.43 7.32
N HIS A 136 -5.98 2.58 8.28
CA HIS A 136 -6.05 1.72 9.44
C HIS A 136 -6.48 0.28 9.12
N ASN A 137 -7.26 0.06 8.05
CA ASN A 137 -7.65 -1.28 7.64
C ASN A 137 -6.45 -2.02 7.06
N MET A 138 -5.67 -1.40 6.18
CA MET A 138 -4.44 -1.99 5.64
C MET A 138 -3.46 -2.37 6.76
N LEU A 139 -3.20 -1.45 7.69
CA LEU A 139 -2.30 -1.72 8.82
C LEU A 139 -2.81 -2.88 9.69
N LEU A 140 -4.13 -2.97 9.92
CA LEU A 140 -4.73 -4.07 10.67
C LEU A 140 -4.58 -5.40 9.94
N ARG A 141 -4.86 -5.45 8.62
CA ARG A 141 -4.74 -6.67 7.80
C ARG A 141 -3.30 -7.19 7.80
N LEU A 142 -2.34 -6.31 7.55
CA LEU A 142 -0.92 -6.66 7.60
C LEU A 142 -0.51 -7.13 8.99
N ALA A 143 -0.99 -6.48 10.05
CA ALA A 143 -0.68 -6.89 11.42
C ALA A 143 -1.24 -8.25 11.79
N VAL A 144 -2.43 -8.64 11.32
CA VAL A 144 -2.97 -9.99 11.58
C VAL A 144 -2.35 -11.07 10.69
N GLY A 145 -1.41 -10.72 9.81
CA GLY A 145 -0.72 -11.65 8.91
C GLY A 145 -1.51 -11.98 7.64
N ASP A 146 -2.54 -11.21 7.31
CA ASP A 146 -3.21 -11.30 6.01
C ASP A 146 -2.31 -10.70 4.91
N ALA A 147 -2.43 -11.20 3.67
CA ALA A 147 -1.75 -10.65 2.51
C ALA A 147 -2.55 -9.46 1.94
N VAL A 148 -1.86 -8.40 1.53
CA VAL A 148 -2.45 -7.23 0.88
C VAL A 148 -1.81 -7.05 -0.49
N VAL A 149 -2.63 -7.01 -1.54
CA VAL A 149 -2.22 -6.76 -2.92
C VAL A 149 -2.73 -5.38 -3.33
N ILE A 150 -1.80 -4.48 -3.66
CA ILE A 150 -2.12 -3.15 -4.16
C ILE A 150 -2.08 -3.14 -5.68
N HIS A 151 -3.23 -2.91 -6.30
CA HIS A 151 -3.41 -2.80 -7.74
C HIS A 151 -3.19 -1.37 -8.19
N ASP A 152 -2.29 -1.16 -9.14
CA ASP A 152 -1.96 0.16 -9.69
C ASP A 152 -1.59 0.06 -11.16
N CYS A 153 -1.66 1.16 -11.91
CA CYS A 153 -1.20 1.20 -13.30
C CYS A 153 -0.14 2.28 -13.50
N GLY A 154 0.92 1.94 -14.22
CA GLY A 154 2.04 2.82 -14.53
C GLY A 154 1.95 3.39 -15.93
N SER A 155 1.98 4.71 -16.05
CA SER A 155 2.07 5.42 -17.34
C SER A 155 3.51 5.64 -17.80
N ARG A 156 4.44 5.55 -16.84
CA ARG A 156 5.85 5.90 -16.99
C ARG A 156 6.66 4.93 -16.15
N GLY A 157 7.60 4.25 -16.79
CA GLY A 157 8.57 3.45 -16.05
C GLY A 157 9.34 2.50 -16.94
N LEU A 158 10.37 1.92 -16.32
CA LEU A 158 11.17 0.88 -16.92
C LEU A 158 10.36 -0.41 -17.01
N VAL A 159 10.63 -1.14 -18.08
CA VAL A 159 10.30 -2.55 -18.24
C VAL A 159 10.77 -3.29 -17.01
N TRP A 160 9.85 -3.97 -16.34
CA TRP A 160 10.21 -4.86 -15.25
C TRP A 160 10.78 -6.15 -15.83
N PRO A 161 12.02 -6.57 -15.48
CA PRO A 161 12.51 -7.82 -16.00
C PRO A 161 11.66 -8.96 -15.44
N SER A 162 11.23 -9.85 -16.33
CA SER A 162 10.59 -11.10 -15.93
C SER A 162 11.57 -11.88 -15.03
N PRO A 163 11.13 -12.54 -13.95
CA PRO A 163 11.99 -13.44 -13.17
C PRO A 163 12.74 -14.48 -14.02
N MET A 164 12.23 -14.80 -15.21
CA MET A 164 12.91 -15.66 -16.19
C MET A 164 14.13 -14.99 -16.84
N GLU A 165 14.13 -13.68 -17.09
CA GLU A 165 15.26 -12.97 -17.71
C GLU A 165 16.50 -12.91 -16.79
N LEU A 166 16.29 -13.00 -15.48
CA LEU A 166 17.37 -12.99 -14.48
C LEU A 166 18.12 -14.33 -14.37
N GLN A 167 17.58 -15.43 -14.90
CA GLN A 167 18.32 -16.70 -15.04
C GLN A 167 19.04 -16.81 -16.40
N VAL A 168 18.65 -16.01 -17.38
CA VAL A 168 19.15 -16.06 -18.77
C VAL A 168 20.35 -15.13 -18.99
N ALA A 169 20.81 -14.39 -17.97
CA ALA A 169 22.01 -13.55 -18.05
C ALA A 169 23.32 -14.32 -18.38
N ASN A 170 23.28 -15.67 -18.42
CA ASN A 170 24.37 -16.53 -18.90
C ASN A 170 24.04 -17.29 -20.19
N ALA A 171 22.85 -17.13 -20.78
CA ALA A 171 22.51 -17.74 -22.06
C ALA A 171 22.91 -16.77 -23.20
N PRO A 172 23.45 -17.28 -24.32
CA PRO A 172 23.79 -16.45 -25.46
C PRO A 172 22.56 -15.68 -25.94
N ALA A 173 22.73 -14.39 -26.21
CA ALA A 173 21.69 -13.45 -26.61
C ALA A 173 20.92 -13.96 -27.84
N THR A 174 19.83 -14.71 -27.62
CA THR A 174 18.85 -14.99 -28.66
C THR A 174 17.99 -13.75 -28.83
N THR A 175 18.40 -12.94 -29.82
CA THR A 175 17.64 -11.84 -30.40
C THR A 175 16.32 -12.37 -30.96
N GLY A 176 15.20 -12.07 -30.30
CA GLY A 176 13.88 -12.43 -30.81
C GLY A 176 12.78 -12.61 -29.77
N PHE A 177 12.80 -11.86 -28.66
CA PHE A 177 11.63 -11.76 -27.79
C PHE A 177 10.92 -10.44 -28.07
N ASP A 178 9.64 -10.55 -28.43
CA ASP A 178 8.77 -9.44 -28.80
C ASP A 178 8.76 -8.37 -27.70
N GLU A 179 9.14 -7.16 -28.10
CA GLU A 179 9.34 -5.94 -27.30
C GLU A 179 8.04 -5.39 -26.69
N GLU A 180 6.92 -6.12 -26.80
CA GLU A 180 5.56 -5.57 -26.75
C GLU A 180 4.83 -5.76 -25.40
N LEU A 181 5.38 -6.52 -24.44
CA LEU A 181 4.76 -6.72 -23.11
C LEU A 181 5.55 -6.11 -21.94
N THR A 182 6.00 -4.87 -22.12
CA THR A 182 6.86 -4.18 -21.16
C THR A 182 6.07 -3.26 -20.23
N GLY A 183 5.23 -3.85 -19.37
CA GLY A 183 4.42 -3.09 -18.41
C GLY A 183 5.27 -2.25 -17.46
N THR A 184 5.01 -0.94 -17.41
CA THR A 184 5.72 -0.04 -16.50
C THR A 184 5.22 -0.21 -15.07
N VAL A 185 6.14 -0.35 -14.10
CA VAL A 185 5.78 -0.50 -12.68
C VAL A 185 5.85 0.87 -11.98
N PRO A 186 4.74 1.38 -11.41
CA PRO A 186 4.70 2.63 -10.67
C PRO A 186 5.71 2.68 -9.53
N ARG A 187 6.27 3.88 -9.28
CA ARG A 187 7.15 4.12 -8.12
C ARG A 187 6.47 3.82 -6.79
N ALA A 188 5.17 4.06 -6.69
CA ALA A 188 4.39 3.67 -5.52
C ALA A 188 4.49 2.16 -5.24
N VAL A 189 4.47 1.34 -6.29
CA VAL A 189 4.56 -0.12 -6.20
C VAL A 189 5.98 -0.59 -5.87
N TRP A 190 6.99 -0.28 -6.70
CA TRP A 190 8.32 -0.86 -6.50
C TRP A 190 9.12 -0.17 -5.38
N TRP A 191 8.93 1.13 -5.14
CA TRP A 191 9.66 1.88 -4.11
C TRP A 191 8.82 2.06 -2.85
N GLY A 192 7.59 2.55 -3.01
CA GLY A 192 6.69 2.86 -1.90
C GLY A 192 6.37 1.64 -1.05
N LEU A 193 5.98 0.52 -1.66
CA LEU A 193 5.66 -0.70 -0.89
C LEU A 193 6.88 -1.28 -0.19
N GLU A 194 8.07 -1.19 -0.79
CA GLU A 194 9.30 -1.69 -0.15
C GLU A 194 9.67 -0.85 1.06
N TRP A 195 9.49 0.46 0.95
CA TRP A 195 9.62 1.37 2.08
C TRP A 195 8.64 1.04 3.21
N VAL A 196 7.37 0.78 2.89
CA VAL A 196 6.34 0.38 3.88
C VAL A 196 6.73 -0.93 4.57
N ARG A 197 7.09 -1.97 3.80
CA ARG A 197 7.55 -3.25 4.36
C ARG A 197 8.71 -3.07 5.31
N TYR A 198 9.75 -2.34 4.88
CA TYR A 198 10.93 -2.07 5.69
C TYR A 198 10.59 -1.45 7.05
N VAL A 199 9.80 -0.37 7.04
CA VAL A 199 9.44 0.37 8.27
C VAL A 199 8.56 -0.45 9.19
N LEU A 200 7.58 -1.17 8.65
CA LEU A 200 6.68 -1.99 9.46
C LEU A 200 7.42 -3.17 10.10
N ARG A 201 8.34 -3.82 9.38
CA ARG A 201 9.23 -4.86 9.96
C ARG A 201 10.04 -4.33 11.14
N ASP A 202 10.66 -3.16 10.99
CA ASP A 202 11.45 -2.52 12.05
C ASP A 202 10.58 -2.16 13.27
N ILE A 203 9.47 -1.46 13.05
CA ILE A 203 8.61 -0.97 14.14
C ILE A 203 7.89 -2.10 14.87
N TRP A 204 7.50 -3.16 14.15
CA TRP A 204 6.80 -4.31 14.74
C TRP A 204 7.76 -5.38 15.28
N HIS A 205 9.05 -5.27 14.97
CA HIS A 205 10.10 -6.24 15.35
C HIS A 205 9.79 -7.65 14.86
N LEU A 206 9.52 -7.77 13.57
CA LEU A 206 9.24 -9.05 12.93
C LEU A 206 10.55 -9.81 12.69
N GLU A 207 10.59 -11.10 13.02
CA GLU A 207 11.79 -11.96 12.99
C GLU A 207 11.83 -12.90 11.77
N GLY A 208 11.21 -12.53 10.64
CA GLY A 208 11.18 -13.38 9.44
C GLY A 208 12.58 -13.78 8.96
N GLU A 209 12.73 -15.02 8.47
CA GLU A 209 14.01 -15.53 7.94
C GLU A 209 14.55 -14.70 6.76
N GLU A 210 13.64 -14.04 6.03
CA GLU A 210 13.96 -13.08 4.95
C GLU A 210 14.07 -11.63 5.43
N ALA A 211 14.08 -11.38 6.74
CA ALA A 211 14.49 -10.10 7.33
C ALA A 211 16.00 -9.87 7.17
N SER A 212 16.56 -10.27 6.03
CA SER A 212 17.80 -9.74 5.52
C SER A 212 17.73 -8.23 5.67
N SER A 213 18.66 -7.71 6.46
CA SER A 213 18.79 -6.30 6.75
C SER A 213 19.08 -5.46 5.50
N GLU A 214 19.33 -6.10 4.35
CA GLU A 214 19.64 -5.44 3.10
C GLU A 214 18.44 -5.32 2.16
N VAL A 215 18.10 -4.07 1.83
CA VAL A 215 17.06 -3.75 0.86
C VAL A 215 17.72 -3.31 -0.44
N TRP A 216 17.29 -3.93 -1.53
CA TRP A 216 17.77 -3.65 -2.89
C TRP A 216 16.62 -3.20 -3.76
N LEU A 217 16.80 -2.07 -4.44
CA LEU A 217 15.84 -1.55 -5.41
C LEU A 217 16.57 -1.29 -6.72
N ARG A 218 16.18 -1.99 -7.79
CA ARG A 218 16.74 -1.81 -9.14
C ARG A 218 18.26 -1.93 -9.17
N GLY A 219 18.81 -2.93 -8.48
CA GLY A 219 20.26 -3.15 -8.37
C GLY A 219 21.00 -2.19 -7.43
N CYS A 220 20.34 -1.20 -6.84
CA CYS A 220 20.94 -0.31 -5.84
C CYS A 220 20.59 -0.76 -4.43
N ARG A 221 21.60 -0.84 -3.55
CA ARG A 221 21.38 -1.05 -2.11
C ARG A 221 20.83 0.24 -1.50
N VAL A 222 19.61 0.19 -0.97
CA VAL A 222 18.92 1.36 -0.38
C VAL A 222 18.74 1.24 1.14
N THR A 223 19.31 0.21 1.76
CA THR A 223 19.24 -0.05 3.21
C THR A 223 19.57 1.16 4.07
N ASP A 224 20.69 1.82 3.79
CA ASP A 224 21.18 2.93 4.63
C ASP A 224 20.27 4.15 4.50
N LEU A 225 19.78 4.42 3.29
CA LEU A 225 18.76 5.43 3.04
C LEU A 225 17.51 5.15 3.85
N PHE A 226 17.00 3.92 3.79
CA PHE A 226 15.79 3.50 4.49
C PHE A 226 15.95 3.58 6.00
N ARG A 227 17.04 3.04 6.55
CA ARG A 227 17.37 3.12 7.97
C ARG A 227 17.40 4.57 8.46
N ASN A 228 18.12 5.43 7.76
CA ASN A 228 18.24 6.84 8.10
C ASN A 228 16.89 7.57 8.09
N LYS A 229 16.05 7.30 7.08
CA LYS A 229 14.70 7.87 7.00
C LYS A 229 13.78 7.33 8.10
N ALA A 230 13.88 6.04 8.43
CA ALA A 230 13.05 5.40 9.45
C ALA A 230 13.36 5.98 10.84
N HIS A 231 14.63 6.24 11.14
CA HIS A 231 15.05 6.92 12.37
C HIS A 231 14.52 8.35 12.50
N ARG A 232 14.24 9.03 11.38
CA ARG A 232 13.79 10.44 11.35
C ARG A 232 12.26 10.63 11.39
N LEU A 233 11.48 9.58 11.13
CA LEU A 233 10.37 9.16 12.01
C LEU A 233 9.75 10.18 12.99
N PRO A 234 8.75 11.04 12.64
CA PRO A 234 8.05 11.80 13.68
C PRO A 234 7.46 10.88 14.75
N LYS A 235 7.56 11.30 16.02
CA LYS A 235 7.12 10.49 17.17
C LYS A 235 5.63 10.09 17.08
N SER A 236 4.78 10.97 16.59
CA SER A 236 3.34 10.73 16.40
C SER A 236 3.07 9.62 15.37
N LEU A 237 3.71 9.70 14.21
CA LEU A 237 3.59 8.68 13.16
C LEU A 237 4.16 7.34 13.63
N ARG A 238 5.33 7.33 14.26
CA ARG A 238 5.92 6.12 14.85
C ARG A 238 5.01 5.50 15.91
N LYS A 239 4.33 6.31 16.73
CA LYS A 239 3.34 5.83 17.71
C LYS A 239 2.12 5.20 17.03
N ARG A 240 1.61 5.81 15.95
CA ARG A 240 0.51 5.26 15.12
C ARG A 240 0.87 3.89 14.58
N LEU A 241 2.03 3.74 13.95
CA LEU A 241 2.48 2.46 13.39
C LEU A 241 2.72 1.42 14.50
N ARG A 242 3.31 1.83 15.63
CA ARG A 242 3.59 0.95 16.78
C ARG A 242 2.31 0.37 17.41
N TYR A 243 1.17 1.05 17.34
CA TYR A 243 -0.10 0.56 17.89
C TYR A 243 -0.39 -0.88 17.44
N TYR A 244 -0.12 -1.20 16.19
CA TYR A 244 -0.38 -2.51 15.59
C TYR A 244 0.62 -3.60 15.97
N ARG A 245 1.74 -3.25 16.61
CA ARG A 245 2.78 -4.21 17.02
C ARG A 245 2.23 -5.31 17.94
N GLY A 246 1.38 -4.94 18.90
CA GLY A 246 0.79 -5.92 19.82
C GLY A 246 -0.10 -6.92 19.10
N ILE A 247 -0.83 -6.46 18.08
CA ILE A 247 -1.67 -7.30 17.22
C ILE A 247 -0.79 -8.23 16.39
N ALA A 248 0.30 -7.71 15.79
CA ALA A 248 1.26 -8.52 15.04
C ALA A 248 1.89 -9.62 15.88
N ALA A 249 2.30 -9.31 17.10
CA ALA A 249 2.84 -10.30 18.02
C ALA A 249 1.80 -11.36 18.41
N ALA A 250 0.56 -10.94 18.74
CA ALA A 250 -0.51 -11.85 19.13
C ALA A 250 -0.97 -12.76 17.97
N ALA A 251 -0.93 -12.27 16.73
CA ALA A 251 -1.24 -13.04 15.53
C ALA A 251 -0.10 -13.98 15.10
N GLY A 252 1.08 -13.89 15.71
CA GLY A 252 2.26 -14.63 15.28
C GLY A 252 2.75 -14.20 13.90
N THR A 253 2.49 -12.95 13.52
CA THR A 253 2.89 -12.38 12.23
C THR A 253 4.41 -12.34 12.14
N LYS A 254 4.96 -13.03 11.14
CA LYS A 254 6.42 -13.13 10.93
C LYS A 254 6.95 -12.13 9.91
N ASP A 255 6.08 -11.61 9.04
CA ASP A 255 6.46 -10.73 7.95
C ASP A 255 5.28 -9.84 7.50
N VAL A 256 5.60 -8.75 6.77
CA VAL A 256 4.66 -7.83 6.14
C VAL A 256 4.36 -8.32 4.73
N LEU A 257 3.25 -9.03 4.57
CA LEU A 257 2.78 -9.59 3.30
C LEU A 257 2.09 -8.52 2.43
N LEU A 258 2.85 -7.52 1.99
CA LEU A 258 2.39 -6.44 1.12
C LEU A 258 2.96 -6.63 -0.28
N TYR A 259 2.09 -6.66 -1.29
CA TYR A 259 2.44 -6.89 -2.69
C TYR A 259 1.86 -5.79 -3.57
N GLY A 260 2.44 -5.63 -4.76
CA GLY A 260 1.86 -4.76 -5.79
C GLY A 260 1.54 -5.56 -7.03
N ALA A 261 0.43 -5.25 -7.69
CA ALA A 261 0.02 -5.78 -8.98
C ALA A 261 -0.07 -4.61 -9.95
N SER A 262 0.63 -4.69 -11.08
CA SER A 262 0.77 -3.56 -12.00
C SER A 262 0.60 -3.91 -13.46
N ARG A 263 0.06 -2.94 -14.21
CA ARG A 263 0.00 -2.89 -15.68
C ARG A 263 0.39 -1.50 -16.22
N GLY A 264 0.70 -1.39 -17.51
CA GLY A 264 0.76 -0.11 -18.21
C GLY A 264 -0.58 0.64 -18.26
N THR A 265 -0.56 1.96 -18.46
CA THR A 265 -1.78 2.76 -18.69
C THR A 265 -1.58 3.83 -19.76
N ASP A 266 -2.62 4.02 -20.59
CA ASP A 266 -2.76 5.10 -21.57
C ASP A 266 -3.78 6.18 -21.12
N LEU A 267 -4.26 6.09 -19.88
CA LEU A 267 -5.28 6.95 -19.30
C LEU A 267 -4.72 7.98 -18.31
N ASP A 268 -3.40 8.03 -18.15
CA ASP A 268 -2.75 8.96 -17.22
C ASP A 268 -3.17 10.42 -17.44
N GLY A 269 -3.56 11.07 -16.34
CA GLY A 269 -4.06 12.44 -16.36
C GLY A 269 -5.52 12.61 -16.81
N LYS A 270 -6.21 11.57 -17.32
CA LYS A 270 -7.62 11.62 -17.75
C LYS A 270 -8.58 11.46 -16.56
N LYS A 271 -8.59 12.46 -15.66
CA LYS A 271 -9.36 12.43 -14.40
C LYS A 271 -10.85 12.13 -14.57
N ASP A 272 -11.49 12.69 -15.59
CA ASP A 272 -12.93 12.50 -15.81
C ASP A 272 -13.28 11.04 -16.08
N VAL A 273 -12.42 10.32 -16.81
CA VAL A 273 -12.58 8.88 -17.08
C VAL A 273 -12.52 8.09 -15.76
N TYR A 274 -11.59 8.42 -14.88
CA TYR A 274 -11.47 7.77 -13.57
C TYR A 274 -12.66 8.04 -12.66
N TYR A 275 -13.23 9.26 -12.72
CA TYR A 275 -14.45 9.57 -11.97
C TYR A 275 -15.64 8.76 -12.47
N SER A 276 -15.83 8.64 -13.78
CA SER A 276 -16.87 7.78 -14.36
C SER A 276 -16.71 6.32 -13.93
N MET A 277 -15.50 5.75 -14.02
CA MET A 277 -15.23 4.37 -13.59
C MET A 277 -15.60 4.13 -12.11
N LEU A 278 -15.29 5.11 -11.25
CA LEU A 278 -15.59 5.00 -9.82
C LEU A 278 -17.10 5.09 -9.54
N LEU A 279 -17.82 5.97 -10.25
CA LEU A 279 -19.28 6.06 -10.14
C LEU A 279 -19.96 4.79 -10.63
N ASP A 280 -19.54 4.26 -11.78
CA ASP A 280 -20.03 2.99 -12.32
C ASP A 280 -19.80 1.83 -11.35
N PHE A 281 -18.64 1.81 -10.68
CA PHE A 281 -18.34 0.83 -9.64
C PHE A 281 -19.33 0.89 -8.46
N PHE A 282 -19.59 2.09 -7.94
CA PHE A 282 -20.52 2.26 -6.82
C PHE A 282 -21.97 1.95 -7.21
N ASP A 283 -22.35 2.22 -8.45
CA ASP A 283 -23.66 1.81 -8.97
C ASP A 283 -23.80 0.28 -9.02
N VAL A 284 -22.74 -0.44 -9.41
CA VAL A 284 -22.71 -1.92 -9.36
C VAL A 284 -22.80 -2.39 -7.90
N GLU A 285 -22.00 -1.83 -7.00
CA GLU A 285 -22.01 -2.18 -5.57
C GLU A 285 -23.41 -2.01 -4.96
N LEU A 286 -24.06 -0.85 -5.19
CA LEU A 286 -25.40 -0.56 -4.69
C LEU A 286 -26.45 -1.54 -5.24
N ARG A 287 -26.37 -1.94 -6.51
CA ARG A 287 -27.30 -2.93 -7.11
C ARG A 287 -27.11 -4.32 -6.50
N THR A 288 -25.86 -4.72 -6.24
CA THR A 288 -25.54 -6.01 -5.63
C THR A 288 -25.99 -6.11 -4.18
N ARG A 289 -26.07 -4.99 -3.46
CA ARG A 289 -26.53 -4.91 -2.07
C ARG A 289 -28.06 -4.96 -1.90
N SER A 290 -28.81 -5.46 -2.88
CA SER A 290 -30.29 -5.43 -2.86
C SER A 290 -30.89 -5.84 -1.50
N PRO A 291 -31.78 -5.03 -0.90
CA PRO A 291 -32.25 -5.20 0.49
C PRO A 291 -33.11 -6.43 0.77
N THR A 292 -33.41 -7.24 -0.23
CA THR A 292 -34.41 -8.33 -0.17
C THR A 292 -33.82 -9.72 0.00
N ALA A 293 -32.51 -9.85 0.20
CA ALA A 293 -31.98 -11.06 0.81
C ALA A 293 -32.50 -11.09 2.25
N SER A 294 -33.59 -11.83 2.48
CA SER A 294 -33.86 -12.39 3.80
C SER A 294 -32.53 -12.95 4.31
N TYR A 295 -32.25 -12.74 5.58
CA TYR A 295 -31.00 -13.14 6.25
C TYR A 295 -30.90 -14.68 6.27
N THR A 296 -30.81 -15.33 5.12
CA THR A 296 -30.29 -16.68 4.98
C THR A 296 -28.80 -16.48 4.96
N GLU A 297 -28.14 -16.91 6.04
CA GLU A 297 -26.70 -16.87 6.23
C GLU A 297 -26.03 -17.35 4.93
N LYS A 298 -25.57 -16.41 4.11
CA LYS A 298 -24.69 -16.72 2.99
C LYS A 298 -23.43 -17.27 3.66
N PRO A 299 -22.99 -18.51 3.36
CA PRO A 299 -21.82 -19.07 4.00
C PRO A 299 -20.66 -18.09 3.81
N ALA A 300 -19.98 -17.74 4.90
CA ALA A 300 -18.97 -16.69 4.99
C ALA A 300 -17.67 -16.99 4.19
N ASP A 301 -17.76 -17.83 3.16
CA ASP A 301 -16.65 -18.59 2.60
C ASP A 301 -16.22 -18.11 1.20
N GLU A 302 -16.71 -16.95 0.74
CA GLU A 302 -16.15 -16.28 -0.45
C GLU A 302 -14.81 -15.57 -0.15
N SER A 303 -14.31 -15.61 1.09
CA SER A 303 -12.96 -15.14 1.38
C SER A 303 -11.92 -16.14 0.87
N PHE A 304 -11.10 -15.72 -0.10
CA PHE A 304 -10.01 -16.55 -0.56
C PHE A 304 -8.97 -16.75 0.54
N HIS A 305 -8.49 -17.98 0.61
CA HIS A 305 -7.75 -18.49 1.73
C HIS A 305 -6.43 -19.10 1.26
N VAL A 306 -5.34 -18.46 1.62
CA VAL A 306 -3.99 -18.95 1.34
C VAL A 306 -3.53 -19.84 2.50
N LEU A 307 -3.33 -21.12 2.21
CA LEU A 307 -2.71 -22.09 3.12
C LEU A 307 -1.19 -22.01 2.91
N GLY A 308 -0.51 -21.29 3.80
CA GLY A 308 0.94 -21.17 3.76
C GLY A 308 1.49 -20.62 5.07
N SER A 309 2.42 -21.35 5.68
CA SER A 309 3.17 -20.89 6.84
C SER A 309 4.37 -20.02 6.43
N THR A 310 4.91 -20.25 5.23
CA THR A 310 6.11 -19.59 4.70
C THR A 310 5.78 -18.54 3.63
N TYR A 311 6.73 -17.64 3.36
CA TYR A 311 6.61 -16.61 2.33
C TYR A 311 6.47 -17.21 0.92
N LEU A 312 7.27 -18.24 0.61
CA LEU A 312 7.27 -18.92 -0.69
C LEU A 312 5.94 -19.65 -0.97
N GLU A 313 5.33 -20.24 0.06
CA GLU A 313 3.98 -20.85 -0.06
C GLU A 313 2.94 -19.78 -0.39
N VAL A 314 2.95 -18.64 0.32
CA VAL A 314 2.04 -17.53 0.02
C VAL A 314 2.25 -16.99 -1.39
N LEU A 315 3.50 -16.85 -1.83
CA LEU A 315 3.79 -16.44 -3.21
C LEU A 315 3.30 -17.44 -4.24
N SER A 316 3.51 -18.74 -4.02
CA SER A 316 3.05 -19.78 -4.94
C SER A 316 1.54 -19.76 -5.06
N GLU A 317 0.82 -19.62 -3.94
CA GLU A 317 -0.63 -19.46 -3.95
C GLU A 317 -1.06 -18.12 -4.58
N LEU A 318 -0.36 -17.02 -4.32
CA LEU A 318 -0.60 -15.75 -4.99
C LEU A 318 -0.30 -15.80 -6.49
N GLN A 319 0.63 -16.64 -6.94
CA GLN A 319 0.93 -16.88 -8.35
C GLN A 319 -0.14 -17.75 -9.02
N LYS A 320 -0.65 -18.77 -8.31
CA LYS A 320 -1.82 -19.54 -8.75
C LYS A 320 -3.06 -18.65 -8.84
N GLU A 321 -3.24 -17.79 -7.84
CA GLU A 321 -4.30 -16.79 -7.85
C GLU A 321 -4.05 -15.70 -8.90
N GLN A 322 -2.81 -15.33 -9.18
CA GLN A 322 -2.48 -14.44 -10.29
C GLN A 322 -2.95 -15.05 -11.62
N ALA A 323 -2.69 -16.33 -11.85
CA ALA A 323 -3.17 -17.02 -13.04
C ALA A 323 -4.70 -17.10 -13.13
N ARG A 324 -5.40 -17.11 -11.98
CA ARG A 324 -6.86 -17.23 -11.91
C ARG A 324 -7.59 -15.88 -11.96
N LEU A 325 -7.16 -14.93 -11.15
CA LEU A 325 -7.92 -13.74 -10.77
C LEU A 325 -7.29 -12.42 -11.24
N LEU A 326 -6.05 -12.42 -11.72
CA LEU A 326 -5.42 -11.20 -12.22
C LEU A 326 -5.45 -11.10 -13.75
N PRO A 327 -5.52 -9.88 -14.29
CA PRO A 327 -5.34 -9.64 -15.72
C PRO A 327 -4.11 -10.33 -16.31
N GLU A 328 -4.21 -10.84 -17.53
CA GLU A 328 -3.10 -11.58 -18.19
C GLU A 328 -1.85 -10.71 -18.39
N ASP A 329 -2.04 -9.41 -18.50
CA ASP A 329 -1.03 -8.37 -18.64
C ASP A 329 -0.62 -7.75 -17.29
N CYS A 330 -1.32 -8.10 -16.19
CA CYS A 330 -0.95 -7.68 -14.85
C CYS A 330 0.16 -8.57 -14.28
N ARG A 331 1.10 -7.95 -13.58
CA ARG A 331 2.24 -8.62 -12.96
C ARG A 331 2.23 -8.38 -11.46
N VAL A 332 2.23 -9.46 -10.67
CA VAL A 332 2.46 -9.38 -9.23
C VAL A 332 3.96 -9.20 -8.98
N PHE A 333 4.29 -8.09 -8.34
CA PHE A 333 5.64 -7.78 -7.93
C PHE A 333 6.00 -8.59 -6.69
N ASN A 334 6.94 -9.54 -6.86
CA ASN A 334 7.65 -10.17 -5.75
C ASN A 334 8.81 -9.24 -5.31
N PRO A 335 8.70 -8.58 -4.15
CA PRO A 335 9.71 -7.62 -3.73
C PRO A 335 11.07 -8.24 -3.42
N TYR A 336 11.11 -9.52 -3.10
CA TYR A 336 12.33 -10.23 -2.73
C TYR A 336 13.14 -10.73 -3.93
N ALA A 337 12.59 -10.67 -5.14
CA ALA A 337 13.33 -11.01 -6.35
C ALA A 337 14.65 -10.22 -6.47
N TRP A 338 14.70 -8.96 -6.02
CA TRP A 338 15.92 -8.15 -6.05
C TRP A 338 16.97 -8.54 -5.02
N ALA A 339 16.58 -9.04 -3.86
CA ALA A 339 17.55 -9.46 -2.85
C ALA A 339 18.40 -10.63 -3.36
N THR A 340 17.86 -11.45 -4.26
CA THR A 340 18.57 -12.53 -4.95
C THR A 340 19.52 -11.98 -6.02
N VAL A 341 19.05 -11.02 -6.82
CA VAL A 341 19.84 -10.41 -7.92
C VAL A 341 20.96 -9.49 -7.42
N GLY A 342 20.69 -8.65 -6.44
CA GLY A 342 21.70 -7.76 -5.85
C GLY A 342 22.86 -8.55 -5.22
N ARG A 343 22.56 -9.70 -4.60
CA ARG A 343 23.57 -10.60 -4.02
C ARG A 343 24.42 -11.31 -5.08
N SER A 344 23.87 -11.65 -6.24
CA SER A 344 24.65 -12.24 -7.33
C SER A 344 25.54 -11.21 -8.01
N LEU A 345 25.04 -9.99 -8.27
CA LEU A 345 25.81 -8.90 -8.88
C LEU A 345 26.88 -8.31 -7.95
N GLY A 346 26.60 -8.22 -6.65
CA GLY A 346 27.57 -7.71 -5.66
C GLY A 346 28.76 -8.62 -5.41
N ARG A 347 28.71 -9.90 -5.80
CA ARG A 347 29.83 -10.85 -5.66
C ARG A 347 30.78 -10.85 -6.86
N SER A 348 30.39 -10.30 -8.00
CA SER A 348 31.19 -10.34 -9.24
C SER A 348 31.92 -9.03 -9.57
N GLY A 349 31.71 -7.94 -8.82
CA GLY A 349 32.31 -6.64 -9.11
C GLY A 349 33.03 -6.01 -7.92
N SER A 350 34.37 -6.09 -7.91
CA SER A 350 35.22 -5.09 -7.24
C SER A 350 35.08 -3.77 -8.01
N ILE A 351 34.05 -2.97 -7.70
CA ILE A 351 33.89 -1.63 -8.28
C ILE A 351 34.72 -0.64 -7.47
N ALA A 352 35.57 0.08 -8.20
CA ALA A 352 36.44 1.13 -7.72
C ALA A 352 35.70 2.18 -6.87
N SER A 353 36.42 2.72 -5.89
CA SER A 353 36.03 3.81 -5.02
C SER A 353 35.43 5.02 -5.77
N ASP A 354 34.36 5.54 -5.17
CA ASP A 354 33.59 6.74 -5.45
C ASP A 354 34.46 7.95 -5.90
N PRO A 355 34.19 8.59 -7.06
CA PRO A 355 34.79 9.88 -7.37
C PRO A 355 34.06 10.96 -6.55
N GLY A 356 34.78 11.56 -5.59
CA GLY A 356 34.26 12.67 -4.79
C GLY A 356 33.78 13.86 -5.64
N PRO A 357 33.03 14.79 -5.04
CA PRO A 357 32.43 15.91 -5.76
C PRO A 357 33.54 16.83 -6.28
N GLY A 358 33.70 16.86 -7.61
CA GLY A 358 34.58 17.81 -8.29
C GLY A 358 34.06 19.25 -8.13
N PRO A 359 34.94 20.26 -8.14
CA PRO A 359 34.54 21.64 -7.97
C PRO A 359 33.81 22.11 -9.23
N GLY A 360 32.63 22.70 -9.04
CA GLY A 360 31.90 23.41 -10.09
C GLY A 360 32.51 24.78 -10.40
N PRO A 361 32.20 25.35 -11.58
CA PRO A 361 32.63 26.68 -11.99
C PRO A 361 32.00 27.81 -11.16
#